data_AF-A0A162IC15-F1
#
_entry.id   AF-A0A162IC15-F1
#
_cell.length_a   1.000
_cell.length_b   1.000
_cell.length_c   1.000
_cell.angle_alpha   90.00
_cell.angle_beta   90.00
_cell.angle_gamma   90.00
#
_symmetry.space_group_name_H-M   'P 1'
#
loop_
_entity.id
_entity.type
_entity.pdbx_description
1 polymer ?
#
loop_
_entity_poly.entity_id
_entity_poly.type
_entity_poly.pdbx_seq_one_letter_code
_entity_poly.pdbx_strand_id
1 'polypeptide(L)'
;MFKERREAIRLRNHSLLLPTATKYSDMTITYGTSIRPFHLHKIVVCGQSPVIAEALDSPFKEAKTANFHLPTYDRHTVGAAIMYMYGCNYNLPLDETYPVMVNGPETSFLEFNGLHIEDEYPDGGAKYLQAVLIHAKVSCLGAYLDIPTLRDLAIEKLKDTIKTQWFYLENCFPIIIKRIYEMDSDERLHLILIDTCATRIKGLYKLESFKQLSVSPLFHAAVLARSIEKGTLKEKLQATFDIRGFPSDIVRAAIDFMYTSDYAYRDASGGDQPMVDNQERSKNKKRRRRKRKVESNIESKIDATDTNEESCNLNEGHELLFHTKVNCLADYLNMPPLRQLAIQKIKWLTEQSWEIVKPMFLEFLDLVCNSAGDKNLHLLAVKITAQHLDDLVEPNIFEASQLPPSFFAMVLRESASVVQGLKSDVMWAMAGKRRFQERLQQVDDLVAYSQKRRKCLGCSQRLSSLGYKDRIPILKCGHCSREHLTPKDTIPSTTATEVVPTLADDN
;
A
#
# COMPACT_ATOMS: atom_id res chain seq x y z
N MET A 1 -4.68 19.62 -43.03
CA MET A 1 -5.21 21.01 -43.06
C MET A 1 -4.85 21.87 -41.84
N PHE A 2 -5.14 21.52 -40.58
CA PHE A 2 -4.67 22.32 -39.41
C PHE A 2 -3.30 21.90 -38.83
N LYS A 3 -2.80 20.70 -39.15
CA LYS A 3 -1.43 20.25 -38.78
C LYS A 3 -0.31 20.79 -39.68
N GLU A 4 -0.63 21.20 -40.92
CA GLU A 4 0.35 21.66 -41.91
C GLU A 4 0.63 23.18 -41.86
N ARG A 5 -0.14 23.95 -41.08
CA ARG A 5 0.01 25.42 -41.03
C ARG A 5 1.06 25.94 -40.03
N ARG A 6 1.70 25.09 -39.24
CA ARG A 6 2.77 25.50 -38.30
C ARG A 6 4.19 25.45 -38.87
N GLU A 7 4.39 24.95 -40.09
CA GLU A 7 5.71 24.95 -40.77
C GLU A 7 6.07 26.28 -41.45
N ALA A 8 5.22 27.31 -41.38
CA ALA A 8 5.33 28.49 -42.23
C ALA A 8 5.73 29.79 -41.51
N ILE A 9 6.68 29.73 -40.57
CA ILE A 9 7.56 30.88 -40.26
C ILE A 9 9.02 30.41 -40.33
N ARG A 10 9.42 29.82 -41.47
CA ARG A 10 10.83 29.87 -41.88
C ARG A 10 11.10 31.30 -42.35
N LEU A 11 11.48 32.18 -41.43
CA LEU A 11 12.05 33.48 -41.78
C LEU A 11 13.22 33.19 -42.74
N ARG A 12 13.12 33.64 -44.00
CA ARG A 12 14.16 33.42 -45.03
C ARG A 12 15.55 33.94 -44.59
N ASN A 13 15.59 34.77 -43.56
CA ASN A 13 16.79 35.37 -42.96
C ASN A 13 17.05 34.91 -41.51
N HIS A 14 16.57 33.72 -41.12
CA HIS A 14 16.70 33.19 -39.75
C HIS A 14 18.15 33.20 -39.22
N SER A 15 19.14 33.12 -40.11
CA SER A 15 20.57 33.22 -39.77
C SER A 15 20.98 34.57 -39.13
N LEU A 16 20.28 35.66 -39.44
CA LEU A 16 20.54 36.99 -38.84
C LEU A 16 20.01 37.12 -37.41
N LEU A 17 19.03 36.29 -37.05
CA LEU A 17 18.41 36.26 -35.73
C LEU A 17 18.99 35.15 -34.85
N LEU A 18 19.89 34.31 -35.38
CA LEU A 18 20.56 33.31 -34.58
C LEU A 18 21.29 33.96 -33.39
N PRO A 19 21.30 33.31 -32.20
CA PRO A 19 21.97 33.80 -30.99
C PRO A 19 23.46 34.14 -31.15
N THR A 20 24.11 33.75 -32.26
CA THR A 20 25.47 34.15 -32.63
C THR A 20 25.60 35.62 -33.01
N ALA A 21 24.52 36.25 -33.47
CA ALA A 21 24.49 37.66 -33.83
C ALA A 21 23.86 38.47 -32.69
N THR A 22 24.63 39.32 -32.02
CA THR A 22 24.11 40.29 -31.03
C THR A 22 23.26 41.40 -31.67
N LYS A 23 23.18 41.41 -33.00
CA LYS A 23 22.53 42.43 -33.80
C LYS A 23 21.02 42.42 -33.54
N TYR A 24 20.47 43.56 -33.14
CA TYR A 24 19.05 43.76 -32.80
C TYR A 24 18.56 43.01 -31.56
N SER A 25 19.45 42.44 -30.75
CA SER A 25 19.06 41.88 -29.45
C SER A 25 18.54 42.97 -28.51
N ASP A 26 17.41 42.68 -27.86
CA ASP A 26 16.66 43.60 -27.00
C ASP A 26 16.33 42.98 -25.64
N MET A 27 16.81 41.76 -25.38
CA MET A 27 16.78 41.10 -24.08
C MET A 27 17.95 40.14 -23.87
N THR A 28 18.14 39.74 -22.62
CA THR A 28 19.12 38.75 -22.21
C THR A 28 18.50 37.60 -21.40
N ILE A 29 19.06 36.41 -21.54
CA ILE A 29 18.83 35.29 -20.63
C ILE A 29 20.12 34.96 -19.90
N THR A 30 20.07 34.95 -18.57
CA THR A 30 21.16 34.53 -17.68
C THR A 30 20.84 33.18 -17.06
N TYR A 31 21.87 32.40 -16.74
CA TYR A 31 21.71 31.02 -16.26
C TYR A 31 22.73 30.71 -15.16
N GLY A 32 22.36 29.86 -14.21
CA GLY A 32 23.21 29.51 -13.07
C GLY A 32 23.83 30.75 -12.40
N THR A 33 25.13 30.66 -12.08
CA THR A 33 25.94 31.79 -11.59
C THR A 33 26.73 32.49 -12.70
N SER A 34 26.33 32.31 -13.97
CA SER A 34 27.16 32.72 -15.10
C SER A 34 27.23 34.24 -15.28
N ILE A 35 28.41 34.70 -15.68
CA ILE A 35 28.70 36.09 -16.04
C ILE A 35 28.37 36.35 -17.53
N ARG A 36 28.15 35.30 -18.35
CA ARG A 36 27.95 35.44 -19.80
C ARG A 36 26.49 35.21 -20.20
N PRO A 37 25.69 36.26 -20.42
CA PRO A 37 24.30 36.12 -20.85
C PRO A 37 24.19 35.68 -22.32
N PHE A 38 23.04 35.10 -22.66
CA PHE A 38 22.59 34.97 -24.05
C PHE A 38 21.84 36.23 -24.47
N HIS A 39 22.23 36.83 -25.60
CA HIS A 39 21.56 37.99 -26.18
C HIS A 39 20.50 37.53 -27.19
N LEU A 40 19.25 37.94 -27.01
CA LEU A 40 18.09 37.41 -27.73
C LEU A 40 17.12 38.52 -28.15
N HIS A 41 16.13 38.12 -28.95
CA HIS A 41 15.07 38.96 -29.47
C HIS A 41 13.74 38.63 -28.77
N LYS A 42 13.15 39.60 -28.07
CA LYS A 42 11.86 39.48 -27.36
C LYS A 42 10.78 38.93 -28.27
N ILE A 43 10.67 39.46 -29.50
CA ILE A 43 9.65 39.05 -30.46
C ILE A 43 9.68 37.55 -30.78
N VAL A 44 10.87 36.93 -30.74
CA VAL A 44 11.01 35.50 -30.98
C VAL A 44 10.66 34.71 -29.73
N VAL A 45 11.28 35.02 -28.59
CA VAL A 45 11.17 34.17 -27.40
C VAL A 45 9.85 34.37 -26.64
N CYS A 46 9.29 35.58 -26.58
CA CYS A 46 7.96 35.82 -26.02
C CYS A 46 6.86 35.17 -26.87
N GLY A 47 7.06 35.09 -28.19
CA GLY A 47 6.12 34.40 -29.09
C GLY A 47 6.11 32.88 -28.91
N GLN A 48 7.17 32.32 -28.33
CA GLN A 48 7.33 30.87 -28.09
C GLN A 48 7.00 30.46 -26.65
N SER A 49 7.16 31.36 -25.68
CA SER A 49 6.94 31.08 -24.26
C SER A 49 6.02 32.12 -23.62
N PRO A 50 4.79 31.74 -23.24
CA PRO A 50 3.89 32.58 -22.46
C PRO A 50 4.50 33.05 -21.13
N VAL A 51 5.31 32.19 -20.50
CA VAL A 51 5.99 32.50 -19.24
C VAL A 51 7.00 33.66 -19.41
N ILE A 52 7.79 33.63 -20.47
CA ILE A 52 8.74 34.72 -20.76
C ILE A 52 7.99 35.99 -21.15
N ALA A 53 6.92 35.87 -21.96
CA ALA A 53 6.09 37.01 -22.33
C ALA A 53 5.52 37.71 -21.10
N GLU A 54 4.87 36.95 -20.22
CA GLU A 54 4.27 37.47 -18.99
C GLU A 54 5.33 38.11 -18.08
N ALA A 55 6.50 37.49 -17.92
CA ALA A 55 7.57 38.05 -17.10
C ALA A 55 8.10 39.40 -17.63
N LEU A 56 8.05 39.61 -18.96
CA LEU A 56 8.53 40.84 -19.60
C LEU A 56 7.44 41.90 -19.79
N ASP A 57 6.17 41.52 -19.75
CA ASP A 57 5.02 42.43 -19.87
C ASP A 57 4.50 42.91 -18.51
N SER A 58 4.63 42.09 -17.47
CA SER A 58 4.20 42.43 -16.10
C SER A 58 5.19 43.36 -15.38
N PRO A 59 4.81 44.04 -14.27
CA PRO A 59 5.64 45.03 -13.58
C PRO A 59 6.82 44.44 -12.77
N PHE A 60 7.34 43.28 -13.18
CA PHE A 60 8.44 42.58 -12.53
C PHE A 60 9.81 43.17 -12.88
N LYS A 61 10.86 42.67 -12.22
CA LYS A 61 12.24 43.12 -12.43
C LYS A 61 12.70 42.82 -13.86
N GLU A 62 12.23 41.72 -14.40
CA GLU A 62 12.50 41.17 -15.72
C GLU A 62 12.05 42.17 -16.81
N ALA A 63 10.83 42.71 -16.71
CA ALA A 63 10.33 43.74 -17.63
C ALA A 63 11.20 45.01 -17.64
N LYS A 64 11.67 45.45 -16.46
CA LYS A 64 12.51 46.66 -16.33
C LYS A 64 13.95 46.45 -16.81
N THR A 65 14.49 45.25 -16.57
CA THR A 65 15.90 44.93 -16.86
C THR A 65 16.09 44.28 -18.21
N ALA A 66 15.02 43.81 -18.86
CA ALA A 66 15.05 42.96 -20.04
C ALA A 66 15.97 41.73 -19.85
N ASN A 67 16.11 41.24 -18.62
CA ASN A 67 16.92 40.07 -18.28
C ASN A 67 16.04 39.02 -17.60
N PHE A 68 15.99 37.83 -18.17
CA PHE A 68 15.29 36.68 -17.62
C PHE A 68 16.30 35.68 -17.05
N HIS A 69 16.18 35.34 -15.77
CA HIS A 69 17.19 34.56 -15.04
C HIS A 69 16.73 33.12 -14.77
N LEU A 70 17.55 32.14 -15.17
CA LEU A 70 17.33 30.70 -15.00
C LEU A 70 18.40 30.08 -14.08
N PRO A 71 18.29 30.22 -12.74
CA PRO A 71 19.36 29.86 -11.81
C PRO A 71 19.63 28.36 -11.70
N THR A 72 18.66 27.50 -12.01
CA THR A 72 18.74 26.05 -11.83
C THR A 72 19.32 25.31 -13.05
N TYR A 73 19.43 25.98 -14.20
CA TYR A 73 19.80 25.36 -15.46
C TYR A 73 21.20 25.75 -15.92
N ASP A 74 21.91 24.80 -16.50
CA ASP A 74 23.24 25.02 -17.08
C ASP A 74 23.16 25.62 -18.49
N ARG A 75 24.30 26.10 -18.96
CA ARG A 75 24.45 26.76 -20.26
C ARG A 75 23.95 25.91 -21.42
N HIS A 76 24.23 24.61 -21.42
CA HIS A 76 23.90 23.72 -22.53
C HIS A 76 22.40 23.45 -22.60
N THR A 77 21.77 23.26 -21.44
CA THR A 77 20.32 23.13 -21.32
C THR A 77 19.61 24.38 -21.84
N VAL A 78 20.02 25.56 -21.35
CA VAL A 78 19.42 26.84 -21.77
C VAL A 78 19.69 27.12 -23.25
N GLY A 79 20.91 26.87 -23.72
CA GLY A 79 21.29 27.02 -25.13
C GLY A 79 20.45 26.14 -26.05
N ALA A 80 20.18 24.89 -25.68
CA ALA A 80 19.31 23.99 -26.43
C ALA A 80 17.86 24.51 -26.51
N ALA A 81 17.30 24.99 -25.40
CA ALA A 81 15.97 25.61 -25.41
C ALA A 81 15.91 26.85 -26.31
N ILE A 82 16.95 27.70 -26.28
CA ILE A 82 17.05 28.86 -27.16
C ILE A 82 17.14 28.42 -28.63
N MET A 83 18.01 27.46 -28.96
CA MET A 83 18.11 26.93 -30.33
C MET A 83 16.75 26.47 -30.85
N TYR A 84 15.97 25.81 -30.00
CA TYR A 84 14.62 25.40 -30.33
C TYR A 84 13.66 26.57 -30.58
N MET A 85 13.65 27.60 -29.74
CA MET A 85 12.75 28.75 -29.93
C MET A 85 12.95 29.46 -31.28
N TYR A 86 14.18 29.41 -31.80
CA TYR A 86 14.53 29.97 -33.10
C TYR A 86 14.28 28.94 -34.22
N GLY A 87 14.87 27.74 -34.13
CA GLY A 87 14.90 26.77 -35.23
C GLY A 87 13.87 25.64 -35.17
N CYS A 88 13.00 25.60 -34.15
CA CYS A 88 12.10 24.48 -33.82
C CYS A 88 12.82 23.12 -33.64
N ASN A 89 14.14 23.15 -33.45
CA ASN A 89 14.99 22.00 -33.20
C ASN A 89 16.25 22.49 -32.47
N TYR A 90 16.94 21.59 -31.78
CA TYR A 90 18.19 21.91 -31.12
C TYR A 90 19.19 20.76 -31.26
N ASN A 91 20.46 21.08 -31.35
CA ASN A 91 21.52 20.09 -31.38
C ASN A 91 22.32 20.19 -30.09
N LEU A 92 22.94 19.10 -29.66
CA LEU A 92 23.87 19.15 -28.55
C LEU A 92 25.30 19.37 -29.08
N PRO A 93 26.25 19.85 -28.27
CA PRO A 93 27.64 20.07 -28.70
C PRO A 93 28.40 18.79 -29.11
N LEU A 94 27.68 17.68 -29.13
CA LEU A 94 28.11 16.36 -29.53
C LEU A 94 27.80 16.05 -30.99
N ASP A 95 26.90 16.81 -31.59
CA ASP A 95 26.50 16.70 -32.98
C ASP A 95 27.49 17.45 -33.85
N GLU A 96 27.96 16.82 -34.94
CA GLU A 96 28.90 17.43 -35.91
C GLU A 96 28.36 18.74 -36.51
N THR A 97 27.05 18.93 -36.45
CA THR A 97 26.32 20.11 -36.96
C THR A 97 26.03 21.15 -35.89
N TYR A 98 26.61 21.04 -34.69
CA TYR A 98 26.41 22.01 -33.61
C TYR A 98 26.95 23.38 -34.05
N PRO A 99 26.07 24.39 -34.21
CA PRO A 99 26.54 25.72 -34.57
C PRO A 99 27.42 26.25 -33.44
N VAL A 100 28.60 26.77 -33.78
CA VAL A 100 29.53 27.45 -32.87
C VAL A 100 28.86 28.75 -32.39
N MET A 101 27.88 28.63 -31.50
CA MET A 101 27.22 29.75 -30.83
C MET A 101 28.03 30.27 -29.64
N VAL A 102 29.30 29.89 -29.57
CA VAL A 102 30.10 29.90 -28.35
C VAL A 102 31.55 30.26 -28.67
N ASN A 103 31.81 31.52 -28.97
CA ASN A 103 33.14 32.09 -28.71
C ASN A 103 33.22 32.41 -27.21
N GLY A 104 33.44 31.39 -26.40
CA GLY A 104 33.84 31.52 -25.01
C GLY A 104 34.82 30.42 -24.65
N PRO A 105 35.74 30.66 -23.69
CA PRO A 105 36.75 29.68 -23.34
C PRO A 105 36.02 28.39 -23.02
N GLU A 106 36.57 27.32 -23.57
CA GLU A 106 36.16 25.94 -23.36
C GLU A 106 35.99 25.71 -21.85
N THR A 107 34.80 25.94 -21.31
CA THR A 107 34.36 25.11 -20.20
C THR A 107 34.23 23.77 -20.86
N SER A 108 35.26 22.94 -20.68
CA SER A 108 35.33 21.61 -21.25
C SER A 108 33.97 20.98 -21.08
N PHE A 109 33.56 20.20 -22.06
CA PHE A 109 32.30 19.43 -22.03
C PHE A 109 32.16 18.61 -20.72
N LEU A 110 33.25 18.48 -19.95
CA LEU A 110 33.57 17.56 -18.89
C LEU A 110 33.44 18.14 -17.48
N GLU A 111 33.19 19.43 -17.30
CA GLU A 111 32.97 20.02 -15.97
C GLU A 111 31.47 20.00 -15.59
N PHE A 112 30.91 18.79 -15.46
CA PHE A 112 29.60 18.62 -14.83
C PHE A 112 29.78 18.34 -13.33
N ASN A 113 29.62 19.37 -12.49
CA ASN A 113 29.64 19.28 -11.03
C ASN A 113 30.90 18.61 -10.41
N GLY A 114 32.09 18.80 -11.00
CA GLY A 114 33.36 18.38 -10.39
C GLY A 114 33.63 16.87 -10.39
N LEU A 115 32.88 16.08 -11.18
CA LEU A 115 33.24 14.68 -11.47
C LEU A 115 33.96 14.66 -12.83
N HIS A 116 35.25 14.32 -12.83
CA HIS A 116 35.97 13.92 -14.04
C HIS A 116 35.46 12.54 -14.48
N ILE A 117 34.30 12.51 -15.14
CA ILE A 117 33.64 11.25 -15.58
C ILE A 117 34.47 10.52 -16.67
N GLU A 118 35.41 11.21 -17.33
CA GLU A 118 36.30 10.60 -18.34
C GLU A 118 37.25 9.53 -17.77
N ASP A 119 37.71 9.69 -16.53
CA ASP A 119 38.60 8.70 -15.90
C ASP A 119 37.87 7.40 -15.56
N GLU A 120 36.54 7.47 -15.38
CA GLU A 120 35.69 6.34 -15.00
C GLU A 120 35.05 5.63 -16.21
N TYR A 121 34.92 6.31 -17.36
CA TYR A 121 34.30 5.77 -18.58
C TYR A 121 35.05 6.16 -19.87
N PRO A 122 36.25 5.57 -20.11
CA PRO A 122 37.13 5.92 -21.24
C PRO A 122 36.55 5.59 -22.63
N ASP A 123 35.50 4.77 -22.70
CA ASP A 123 34.90 4.29 -23.96
C ASP A 123 33.95 5.31 -24.62
N GLY A 124 33.89 6.55 -24.13
CA GLY A 124 32.99 7.59 -24.64
C GLY A 124 31.57 7.60 -24.02
N GLY A 125 31.33 6.78 -22.99
CA GLY A 125 30.06 6.72 -22.26
C GLY A 125 29.68 8.04 -21.57
N ALA A 126 30.67 8.80 -21.09
CA ALA A 126 30.47 10.10 -20.45
C ALA A 126 29.74 11.10 -21.36
N LYS A 127 30.09 11.12 -22.65
CA LYS A 127 29.50 11.98 -23.67
C LYS A 127 28.00 11.70 -23.83
N TYR A 128 27.61 10.44 -24.00
CA TYR A 128 26.19 10.07 -24.19
C TYR A 128 25.38 10.16 -22.90
N LEU A 129 25.99 9.85 -21.75
CA LEU A 129 25.40 10.10 -20.42
C LEU A 129 24.95 11.56 -20.30
N GLN A 130 25.85 12.49 -20.61
CA GLN A 130 25.56 13.91 -20.55
C GLN A 130 24.51 14.33 -21.58
N ALA A 131 24.52 13.75 -22.78
CA ALA A 131 23.50 13.99 -23.79
C ALA A 131 22.09 13.68 -23.26
N VAL A 132 21.93 12.50 -22.66
CA VAL A 132 20.67 12.05 -22.06
C VAL A 132 20.24 12.98 -20.92
N LEU A 133 21.16 13.34 -20.03
CA LEU A 133 20.85 14.25 -18.92
C LEU A 133 20.46 15.65 -19.40
N ILE A 134 21.11 16.18 -20.43
CA ILE A 134 20.73 17.47 -21.02
C ILE A 134 19.32 17.37 -21.63
N HIS A 135 19.01 16.30 -22.38
CA HIS A 135 17.65 16.13 -22.92
C HIS A 135 16.59 16.05 -21.81
N ALA A 136 16.86 15.36 -20.70
CA ALA A 136 15.97 15.33 -19.55
C ALA A 136 15.77 16.74 -18.96
N LYS A 137 16.85 17.50 -18.77
CA LYS A 137 16.77 18.89 -18.27
C LYS A 137 16.05 19.83 -19.22
N VAL A 138 16.25 19.69 -20.55
CA VAL A 138 15.55 20.48 -21.56
C VAL A 138 14.05 20.17 -21.55
N SER A 139 13.67 18.91 -21.28
CA SER A 139 12.27 18.54 -21.07
C SER A 139 11.66 19.28 -19.88
N CYS A 140 12.34 19.26 -18.73
CA CYS A 140 11.93 20.03 -17.54
C CYS A 140 11.85 21.53 -17.82
N LEU A 141 12.84 22.09 -18.52
CA LEU A 141 12.85 23.51 -18.89
C LEU A 141 11.71 23.86 -19.86
N GLY A 142 11.41 22.98 -20.81
CA GLY A 142 10.26 23.12 -21.71
C GLY A 142 8.94 23.10 -20.95
N ALA A 143 8.80 22.28 -19.91
CA ALA A 143 7.65 22.33 -19.03
C ALA A 143 7.59 23.64 -18.22
N TYR A 144 8.71 24.07 -17.64
CA TYR A 144 8.81 25.31 -16.85
C TYR A 144 8.48 26.57 -17.67
N LEU A 145 8.94 26.65 -18.92
CA LEU A 145 8.70 27.78 -19.82
C LEU A 145 7.36 27.70 -20.56
N ASP A 146 6.54 26.68 -20.26
CA ASP A 146 5.28 26.38 -20.97
C ASP A 146 5.47 26.28 -22.50
N ILE A 147 6.43 25.45 -22.92
CA ILE A 147 6.71 25.10 -24.32
C ILE A 147 6.53 23.58 -24.50
N PRO A 148 5.29 23.07 -24.63
CA PRO A 148 5.00 21.64 -24.71
C PRO A 148 5.74 20.93 -25.84
N THR A 149 5.91 21.60 -26.98
CA THR A 149 6.57 21.04 -28.16
C THR A 149 8.10 20.90 -28.00
N LEU A 150 8.72 21.75 -27.18
CA LEU A 150 10.13 21.58 -26.76
C LEU A 150 10.27 20.38 -25.83
N ARG A 151 9.38 20.30 -24.82
CA ARG A 151 9.33 19.19 -23.88
C ARG A 151 9.19 17.85 -24.60
N ASP A 152 8.24 17.76 -25.52
CA ASP A 152 7.96 16.52 -26.26
C ASP A 152 9.13 16.15 -27.19
N LEU A 153 9.73 17.14 -27.89
CA LEU A 153 10.93 16.91 -28.69
C LEU A 153 12.10 16.39 -27.84
N ALA A 154 12.29 16.94 -26.65
CA ALA A 154 13.38 16.55 -25.77
C ALA A 154 13.23 15.12 -25.24
N ILE A 155 12.00 14.70 -24.92
CA ILE A 155 11.68 13.32 -24.53
C ILE A 155 11.96 12.35 -25.69
N GLU A 156 11.55 12.68 -26.92
CA GLU A 156 11.83 11.83 -28.08
C GLU A 156 13.33 11.74 -28.38
N LYS A 157 14.08 12.86 -28.33
CA LYS A 157 15.54 12.84 -28.50
C LYS A 157 16.27 12.04 -27.42
N LEU A 158 15.81 12.12 -26.17
CA LEU A 158 16.31 11.31 -25.06
C LEU A 158 16.13 9.82 -25.35
N LYS A 159 14.92 9.43 -25.74
CA LYS A 159 14.56 8.05 -26.07
C LYS A 159 15.37 7.51 -27.24
N ASP A 160 15.55 8.32 -28.29
CA ASP A 160 16.37 7.95 -29.44
C ASP A 160 17.85 7.82 -29.09
N THR A 161 18.37 8.69 -28.23
CA THR A 161 19.75 8.61 -27.73
C THR A 161 19.96 7.31 -26.93
N ILE A 162 19.05 6.97 -26.01
CA ILE A 162 19.13 5.72 -25.24
C ILE A 162 19.09 4.49 -26.16
N LYS A 163 18.22 4.50 -27.18
CA LYS A 163 18.09 3.38 -28.11
C LYS A 163 19.32 3.21 -29.01
N THR A 164 19.84 4.30 -29.56
CA THR A 164 20.93 4.27 -30.54
C THR A 164 22.29 4.08 -29.89
N GLN A 165 22.50 4.60 -28.69
CA GLN A 165 23.79 4.62 -28.01
C GLN A 165 23.85 3.68 -26.79
N TRP A 166 22.97 2.68 -26.72
CA TRP A 166 22.88 1.75 -25.59
C TRP A 166 24.23 1.13 -25.20
N PHE A 167 25.04 0.74 -26.20
CA PHE A 167 26.35 0.12 -25.99
C PHE A 167 27.26 0.96 -25.07
N TYR A 168 27.28 2.28 -25.26
CA TYR A 168 28.07 3.20 -24.45
C TYR A 168 27.39 3.58 -23.12
N LEU A 169 26.06 3.44 -23.08
CA LEU A 169 25.24 3.84 -21.94
C LEU A 169 25.08 2.74 -20.90
N GLU A 170 25.26 1.46 -21.24
CA GLU A 170 24.91 0.32 -20.37
C GLU A 170 25.52 0.45 -18.96
N ASN A 171 26.81 0.77 -18.87
CA ASN A 171 27.53 0.86 -17.59
C ASN A 171 27.18 2.11 -16.76
N CYS A 172 26.78 3.20 -17.41
CA CYS A 172 26.42 4.47 -16.75
C CYS A 172 24.91 4.69 -16.66
N PHE A 173 24.09 3.78 -17.20
CA PHE A 173 22.63 3.85 -17.14
C PHE A 173 22.06 3.94 -15.71
N PRO A 174 22.63 3.25 -14.69
CA PRO A 174 22.20 3.44 -13.30
C PRO A 174 22.31 4.89 -12.82
N ILE A 175 23.34 5.62 -13.27
CA ILE A 175 23.53 7.04 -12.96
C ILE A 175 22.41 7.87 -13.61
N ILE A 176 22.05 7.57 -14.86
CA ILE A 176 20.94 8.23 -15.58
C ILE A 176 19.64 8.08 -14.78
N ILE A 177 19.33 6.86 -14.35
CA ILE A 177 18.12 6.59 -13.57
C ILE A 177 18.12 7.42 -12.30
N LYS A 178 19.20 7.35 -11.51
CA LYS A 178 19.31 8.10 -10.25
C LYS A 178 19.08 9.59 -10.46
N ARG A 179 19.77 10.19 -11.44
CA ARG A 179 19.69 11.63 -11.71
C ARG A 179 18.33 12.08 -12.19
N ILE A 180 17.67 11.33 -13.07
CA ILE A 180 16.34 11.69 -13.56
C ILE A 180 15.29 11.61 -12.44
N TYR A 181 15.41 10.62 -11.55
CA TYR A 181 14.52 10.50 -10.38
C TYR A 181 14.78 11.53 -9.27
N GLU A 182 16.00 12.10 -9.21
CA GLU A 182 16.32 13.24 -8.33
C GLU A 182 15.77 14.57 -8.86
N MET A 183 15.38 14.63 -10.14
CA MET A 183 14.83 15.82 -10.79
C MET A 183 13.30 15.82 -10.74
N ASP A 184 12.71 17.02 -10.73
CA ASP A 184 11.27 17.18 -10.96
C ASP A 184 10.97 16.99 -12.46
N SER A 185 10.87 15.72 -12.86
CA SER A 185 10.84 15.29 -14.25
C SER A 185 9.49 14.68 -14.66
N ASP A 186 9.19 14.73 -15.95
CA ASP A 186 7.93 14.22 -16.53
C ASP A 186 7.80 12.70 -16.30
N GLU A 187 6.62 12.25 -15.89
CA GLU A 187 6.31 10.83 -15.67
C GLU A 187 6.64 9.96 -16.92
N ARG A 188 6.54 10.54 -18.13
CA ARG A 188 6.92 9.86 -19.37
C ARG A 188 8.40 9.48 -19.40
N LEU A 189 9.28 10.27 -18.80
CA LEU A 189 10.70 9.91 -18.67
C LEU A 189 10.89 8.70 -17.77
N HIS A 190 10.19 8.66 -16.63
CA HIS A 190 10.21 7.50 -15.73
C HIS A 190 9.74 6.23 -16.43
N LEU A 191 8.66 6.31 -17.22
CA LEU A 191 8.16 5.18 -18.01
C LEU A 191 9.18 4.72 -19.06
N ILE A 192 9.87 5.63 -19.75
CA ILE A 192 10.93 5.28 -20.71
C ILE A 192 12.07 4.52 -20.01
N LEU A 193 12.49 4.97 -18.82
CA LEU A 193 13.54 4.31 -18.05
C LEU A 193 13.10 2.91 -17.59
N ILE A 194 11.88 2.78 -17.05
CA ILE A 194 11.31 1.49 -16.63
C ILE A 194 11.25 0.53 -17.82
N ASP A 195 10.74 1.00 -18.95
CA ASP A 195 10.57 0.21 -20.17
C ASP A 195 11.91 -0.26 -20.74
N THR A 196 12.94 0.59 -20.67
CA THR A 196 14.33 0.30 -21.06
C THR A 196 14.97 -0.72 -20.12
N CYS A 197 14.86 -0.50 -18.81
CA CYS A 197 15.32 -1.44 -17.78
C CYS A 197 14.70 -2.82 -17.98
N ALA A 198 13.39 -2.88 -18.18
CA ALA A 198 12.67 -4.13 -18.38
C ALA A 198 13.13 -4.88 -19.64
N THR A 199 13.40 -4.14 -20.73
CA THR A 199 13.93 -4.73 -21.96
C THR A 199 15.36 -5.26 -21.79
N ARG A 200 16.19 -4.63 -20.97
CA ARG A 200 17.63 -4.91 -20.86
C ARG A 200 18.06 -5.51 -19.52
N ILE A 201 17.09 -5.99 -18.72
CA ILE A 201 17.32 -6.43 -17.34
C ILE A 201 18.40 -7.50 -17.19
N LYS A 202 18.54 -8.41 -18.17
CA LYS A 202 19.55 -9.48 -18.18
C LYS A 202 21.00 -8.94 -18.17
N GLY A 203 21.24 -7.78 -18.79
CA GLY A 203 22.54 -7.11 -18.79
C GLY A 203 22.71 -6.28 -17.52
N LEU A 204 21.71 -5.44 -17.22
CA LEU A 204 21.73 -4.51 -16.10
C LEU A 204 21.89 -5.19 -14.73
N TYR A 205 21.27 -6.35 -14.49
CA TYR A 205 21.39 -7.07 -13.20
C TYR A 205 22.83 -7.50 -12.88
N LYS A 206 23.70 -7.62 -13.89
CA LYS A 206 25.12 -7.96 -13.66
C LYS A 206 25.92 -6.79 -13.10
N LEU A 207 25.46 -5.55 -13.31
CA LEU A 207 26.14 -4.35 -12.88
C LEU A 207 25.93 -4.14 -11.39
N GLU A 208 27.02 -4.01 -10.65
CA GLU A 208 26.95 -3.75 -9.20
C GLU A 208 26.32 -2.39 -8.90
N SER A 209 26.59 -1.39 -9.74
CA SER A 209 25.97 -0.06 -9.70
C SER A 209 24.45 -0.09 -9.86
N PHE A 210 23.90 -1.09 -10.57
CA PHE A 210 22.46 -1.27 -10.71
C PHE A 210 21.84 -1.97 -9.50
N LYS A 211 22.56 -2.91 -8.86
CA LYS A 211 22.07 -3.58 -7.63
C LYS A 211 22.04 -2.64 -6.43
N GLN A 212 23.00 -1.73 -6.35
CA GLN A 212 23.11 -0.73 -5.29
C GLN A 212 22.26 0.53 -5.58
N LEU A 213 21.45 0.49 -6.63
CA LEU A 213 20.70 1.65 -7.09
C LEU A 213 19.66 2.05 -6.05
N SER A 214 19.91 3.16 -5.36
CA SER A 214 19.03 3.70 -4.33
C SER A 214 17.92 4.58 -4.92
N VAL A 215 16.97 3.98 -5.66
CA VAL A 215 15.73 4.65 -6.09
C VAL A 215 14.54 4.15 -5.29
N SER A 216 13.40 4.83 -5.42
CA SER A 216 12.13 4.42 -4.82
C SER A 216 11.83 2.92 -5.04
N PRO A 217 11.36 2.19 -4.03
CA PRO A 217 10.91 0.80 -4.18
C PRO A 217 9.86 0.61 -5.29
N LEU A 218 9.06 1.65 -5.57
CA LEU A 218 8.09 1.67 -6.67
C LEU A 218 8.74 1.50 -8.05
N PHE A 219 9.93 2.08 -8.25
CA PHE A 219 10.68 1.92 -9.49
C PHE A 219 11.07 0.46 -9.71
N HIS A 220 11.62 -0.20 -8.68
CA HIS A 220 12.03 -1.59 -8.75
C HIS A 220 10.84 -2.52 -9.04
N ALA A 221 9.71 -2.30 -8.36
CA ALA A 221 8.48 -3.05 -8.59
C ALA A 221 7.97 -2.87 -10.03
N ALA A 222 7.96 -1.62 -10.55
CA ALA A 222 7.53 -1.33 -11.91
C ALA A 222 8.43 -1.97 -12.97
N VAL A 223 9.76 -1.97 -12.76
CA VAL A 223 10.72 -2.66 -13.65
C VAL A 223 10.46 -4.16 -13.67
N LEU A 224 10.22 -4.78 -12.51
CA LEU A 224 9.93 -6.22 -12.43
C LEU A 224 8.62 -6.57 -13.14
N ALA A 225 7.53 -5.85 -12.83
CA ALA A 225 6.23 -6.05 -13.48
C ALA A 225 6.36 -5.94 -15.02
N ARG A 226 7.03 -4.88 -15.48
CA ARG A 226 7.24 -4.63 -16.91
C ARG A 226 8.15 -5.67 -17.58
N SER A 227 9.13 -6.21 -16.85
CA SER A 227 10.02 -7.29 -17.34
C SER A 227 9.26 -8.61 -17.54
N ILE A 228 8.30 -8.89 -16.66
CA ILE A 228 7.41 -10.06 -16.77
C ILE A 228 6.49 -9.90 -17.97
N GLU A 229 5.83 -8.75 -18.12
CA GLU A 229 4.95 -8.44 -19.25
C GLU A 229 5.67 -8.60 -20.60
N LYS A 230 6.87 -8.03 -20.72
CA LYS A 230 7.70 -8.12 -21.94
C LYS A 230 8.29 -9.50 -22.17
N GLY A 231 8.18 -10.40 -21.19
CA GLY A 231 8.73 -11.74 -21.26
C GLY A 231 10.25 -11.79 -21.36
N THR A 232 10.98 -10.72 -21.03
CA THR A 232 12.45 -10.71 -21.04
C THR A 232 13.03 -11.63 -19.98
N LEU A 233 12.26 -11.96 -18.95
CA LEU A 233 12.60 -12.98 -17.97
C LEU A 233 12.15 -14.40 -18.38
N LYS A 234 11.41 -14.60 -19.49
CA LYS A 234 10.84 -15.91 -19.90
C LYS A 234 11.89 -16.99 -20.16
N GLU A 235 13.10 -16.64 -20.63
CA GLU A 235 14.10 -17.63 -21.08
C GLU A 235 15.00 -18.21 -19.98
N LYS A 236 15.03 -17.63 -18.77
CA LYS A 236 15.66 -18.27 -17.60
C LYS A 236 14.66 -18.75 -16.56
N LEU A 237 13.38 -18.42 -16.74
CA LEU A 237 12.34 -18.89 -15.84
C LEU A 237 12.05 -20.39 -15.97
N GLN A 238 12.48 -21.11 -17.03
CA GLN A 238 12.25 -22.57 -17.12
C GLN A 238 13.16 -23.42 -16.22
N ALA A 239 14.14 -22.83 -15.52
CA ALA A 239 14.99 -23.58 -14.60
C ALA A 239 15.45 -22.69 -13.44
N THR A 240 14.56 -22.43 -12.48
CA THR A 240 14.78 -22.25 -11.02
C THR A 240 13.55 -21.59 -10.37
N PHE A 241 12.77 -22.39 -9.62
CA PHE A 241 11.73 -22.11 -8.60
C PHE A 241 10.86 -20.80 -8.67
N ASP A 242 9.54 -20.97 -8.62
CA ASP A 242 8.58 -20.37 -9.56
C ASP A 242 7.54 -19.37 -8.97
N ILE A 243 7.56 -18.09 -9.38
CA ILE A 243 6.40 -17.17 -9.22
C ILE A 243 5.21 -17.60 -10.12
N ARG A 244 5.42 -18.45 -11.14
CA ARG A 244 4.35 -18.99 -12.00
C ARG A 244 3.50 -20.07 -11.34
N GLY A 245 3.77 -20.44 -10.09
CA GLY A 245 2.86 -21.26 -9.29
C GLY A 245 1.60 -20.51 -8.85
N PHE A 246 1.62 -19.18 -8.88
CA PHE A 246 0.49 -18.37 -8.46
C PHE A 246 -0.37 -17.91 -9.65
N PRO A 247 -1.69 -18.19 -9.62
CA PRO A 247 -2.65 -17.67 -10.60
C PRO A 247 -2.60 -16.14 -10.75
N SER A 248 -2.99 -15.63 -11.92
CA SER A 248 -2.87 -14.20 -12.27
C SER A 248 -3.69 -13.28 -11.37
N ASP A 249 -4.80 -13.75 -10.83
CA ASP A 249 -5.64 -13.10 -9.83
C ASP A 249 -4.93 -12.92 -8.48
N ILE A 250 -4.09 -13.88 -8.06
CA ILE A 250 -3.28 -13.78 -6.85
C ILE A 250 -2.18 -12.74 -7.00
N VAL A 251 -1.50 -12.74 -8.15
CA VAL A 251 -0.48 -11.74 -8.48
C VAL A 251 -1.12 -10.35 -8.56
N ARG A 252 -2.29 -10.24 -9.18
CA ARG A 252 -3.06 -9.00 -9.26
C ARG A 252 -3.47 -8.49 -7.87
N ALA A 253 -3.85 -9.36 -6.94
CA ALA A 253 -4.16 -8.96 -5.58
C ALA A 253 -2.95 -8.36 -4.85
N ALA A 254 -1.75 -8.93 -5.03
CA ALA A 254 -0.53 -8.34 -4.50
C ALA A 254 -0.26 -6.95 -5.12
N ILE A 255 -0.55 -6.78 -6.42
CA ILE A 255 -0.45 -5.49 -7.11
C ILE A 255 -1.48 -4.49 -6.57
N ASP A 256 -2.76 -4.86 -6.46
CA ASP A 256 -3.83 -4.01 -5.92
C ASP A 256 -3.48 -3.52 -4.50
N PHE A 257 -2.89 -4.39 -3.67
CA PHE A 257 -2.39 -4.03 -2.35
C PHE A 257 -1.27 -3.00 -2.39
N MET A 258 -0.31 -3.13 -3.31
CA MET A 258 0.77 -2.15 -3.43
C MET A 258 0.26 -0.74 -3.77
N TYR A 259 -0.83 -0.64 -4.55
CA TYR A 259 -1.41 0.65 -4.92
C TYR A 259 -2.41 1.21 -3.90
N THR A 260 -3.18 0.34 -3.24
CA THR A 260 -4.32 0.78 -2.41
C THR A 260 -4.21 0.43 -0.94
N SER A 261 -3.14 -0.29 -0.54
CA SER A 261 -3.00 -0.93 0.77
C SER A 261 -4.12 -1.93 1.10
N ASP A 262 -4.91 -2.33 0.11
CA ASP A 262 -5.97 -3.34 0.22
C ASP A 262 -6.08 -4.14 -1.09
N TYR A 263 -6.77 -5.28 -1.06
CA TYR A 263 -7.07 -6.07 -2.25
C TYR A 263 -8.40 -6.79 -2.08
N ALA A 264 -9.07 -7.11 -3.18
CA ALA A 264 -10.36 -7.80 -3.14
C ALA A 264 -10.30 -9.09 -3.97
N TYR A 265 -10.96 -10.12 -3.48
CA TYR A 265 -11.32 -11.26 -4.31
C TYR A 265 -12.28 -10.79 -5.42
N ARG A 266 -11.95 -11.10 -6.67
CA ARG A 266 -12.78 -10.83 -7.84
C ARG A 266 -12.93 -12.14 -8.60
N ASP A 267 -14.16 -12.62 -8.73
CA ASP A 267 -14.44 -13.81 -9.53
C ASP A 267 -14.15 -13.53 -11.01
N ALA A 268 -13.68 -14.55 -11.73
CA ALA A 268 -13.35 -14.43 -13.16
C ALA A 268 -14.57 -14.14 -14.06
N SER A 269 -15.77 -14.04 -13.48
CA SER A 269 -17.06 -13.76 -14.12
C SER A 269 -17.47 -12.28 -14.15
N GLY A 270 -16.77 -11.38 -13.43
CA GLY A 270 -17.14 -9.97 -13.33
C GLY A 270 -16.24 -9.03 -14.14
N GLY A 271 -16.67 -8.65 -15.34
CA GLY A 271 -15.97 -7.69 -16.20
C GLY A 271 -15.68 -6.33 -15.55
N ASP A 272 -14.62 -5.68 -16.02
CA ASP A 272 -14.07 -4.40 -15.55
C ASP A 272 -15.15 -3.36 -15.24
N GLN A 273 -15.36 -3.09 -13.95
CA GLN A 273 -15.92 -1.82 -13.49
C GLN A 273 -14.86 -1.04 -12.71
N PRO A 274 -14.68 0.26 -13.02
CA PRO A 274 -13.73 1.12 -12.34
C PRO A 274 -14.12 1.35 -10.88
N MET A 275 -13.12 1.65 -10.06
CA MET A 275 -13.26 1.86 -8.62
C MET A 275 -14.31 2.94 -8.31
N VAL A 276 -15.40 2.51 -7.66
CA VAL A 276 -16.34 3.42 -7.00
C VAL A 276 -16.01 3.46 -5.52
N ASP A 277 -15.95 4.69 -5.02
CA ASP A 277 -15.60 5.12 -3.67
C ASP A 277 -16.15 4.20 -2.55
N ASN A 278 -15.26 3.79 -1.65
CA ASN A 278 -15.50 2.77 -0.61
C ASN A 278 -16.55 3.21 0.44
N GLN A 279 -17.05 4.45 0.39
CA GLN A 279 -18.11 4.94 1.25
C GLN A 279 -19.53 4.55 0.80
N GLU A 280 -19.77 4.25 -0.48
CA GLU A 280 -21.11 3.91 -0.98
C GLU A 280 -21.53 2.45 -0.71
N ARG A 281 -20.56 1.53 -0.63
CA ARG A 281 -20.84 0.10 -0.39
C ARG A 281 -21.45 -0.16 1.01
N SER A 282 -21.14 0.69 2.00
CA SER A 282 -21.73 0.61 3.35
C SER A 282 -23.19 1.12 3.39
N LYS A 283 -23.53 2.11 2.56
CA LYS A 283 -24.87 2.72 2.50
C LYS A 283 -25.86 1.84 1.73
N ASN A 284 -25.41 1.19 0.66
CA ASN A 284 -26.25 0.27 -0.12
C ASN A 284 -26.60 -1.03 0.61
N LYS A 285 -25.71 -1.58 1.48
CA LYS A 285 -26.05 -2.73 2.35
C LYS A 285 -27.09 -2.38 3.42
N LYS A 286 -27.07 -1.15 3.98
CA LYS A 286 -28.11 -0.68 4.93
C LYS A 286 -29.49 -0.52 4.28
N ARG A 287 -29.55 -0.12 3.00
CA ARG A 287 -30.80 0.01 2.24
C ARG A 287 -31.44 -1.36 1.94
N ARG A 288 -30.63 -2.38 1.63
CA ARG A 288 -31.09 -3.78 1.49
C ARG A 288 -31.61 -4.38 2.81
N ARG A 289 -31.03 -4.03 3.96
CA ARG A 289 -31.51 -4.44 5.30
C ARG A 289 -32.89 -3.87 5.67
N ARG A 290 -33.27 -2.69 5.13
CA ARG A 290 -34.63 -2.14 5.36
C ARG A 290 -35.70 -2.81 4.51
N LYS A 291 -35.37 -3.30 3.30
CA LYS A 291 -36.33 -3.99 2.43
C LYS A 291 -36.68 -5.40 2.96
N ARG A 292 -35.68 -6.15 3.45
CA ARG A 292 -35.89 -7.48 4.07
C ARG A 292 -36.65 -7.47 5.40
N LYS A 293 -36.76 -6.32 6.08
CA LYS A 293 -37.49 -6.19 7.35
C LYS A 293 -38.96 -5.75 7.16
N VAL A 294 -39.39 -5.48 5.94
CA VAL A 294 -40.78 -5.11 5.60
C VAL A 294 -41.53 -6.30 4.96
N GLU A 295 -40.84 -7.29 4.42
CA GLU A 295 -41.46 -8.47 3.78
C GLU A 295 -41.60 -9.69 4.71
N SER A 296 -41.48 -9.52 6.03
CA SER A 296 -41.70 -10.60 7.01
C SER A 296 -43.12 -10.63 7.61
N ASN A 297 -44.10 -10.00 6.97
CA ASN A 297 -45.51 -10.12 7.34
C ASN A 297 -46.33 -10.19 6.06
N ILE A 298 -46.60 -11.40 5.59
CA ILE A 298 -47.84 -11.90 4.97
C ILE A 298 -47.53 -13.35 4.55
N GLU A 299 -48.01 -14.32 5.33
CA GLU A 299 -48.17 -15.69 4.86
C GLU A 299 -49.44 -15.77 4.00
N SER A 300 -49.36 -16.41 2.82
CA SER A 300 -50.05 -17.69 2.57
C SER A 300 -50.21 -18.03 1.08
N LYS A 301 -49.91 -19.31 0.78
CA LYS A 301 -50.56 -20.23 -0.16
C LYS A 301 -50.40 -20.07 -1.70
N ILE A 302 -49.73 -21.11 -2.23
CA ILE A 302 -50.08 -22.00 -3.35
C ILE A 302 -49.36 -21.81 -4.71
N ASP A 303 -48.76 -22.95 -5.08
CA ASP A 303 -48.42 -23.58 -6.38
C ASP A 303 -47.24 -23.18 -7.26
N ALA A 304 -46.46 -24.25 -7.49
CA ALA A 304 -45.88 -24.76 -8.73
C ALA A 304 -44.86 -23.93 -9.51
N THR A 305 -43.66 -24.53 -9.56
CA THR A 305 -42.70 -24.56 -10.67
C THR A 305 -42.14 -23.23 -11.16
N ASP A 306 -40.92 -22.93 -10.75
CA ASP A 306 -39.83 -22.91 -11.74
C ASP A 306 -38.46 -23.01 -11.05
N THR A 307 -37.69 -23.98 -11.52
CA THR A 307 -36.31 -24.28 -11.17
C THR A 307 -35.40 -23.09 -11.46
N ASN A 308 -34.80 -22.47 -10.43
CA ASN A 308 -33.57 -21.67 -10.54
C ASN A 308 -32.93 -21.31 -9.19
N GLU A 309 -32.93 -22.24 -8.24
CA GLU A 309 -32.22 -22.09 -6.95
C GLU A 309 -30.96 -22.98 -6.91
N GLU A 310 -29.97 -22.71 -7.76
CA GLU A 310 -28.68 -23.40 -7.66
C GLU A 310 -27.45 -22.54 -8.05
N SER A 311 -27.58 -21.22 -8.14
CA SER A 311 -26.50 -20.35 -8.64
C SER A 311 -25.79 -19.49 -7.59
N CYS A 312 -25.96 -19.72 -6.27
CA CYS A 312 -25.42 -18.80 -5.26
C CYS A 312 -24.43 -19.32 -4.21
N ASN A 313 -23.95 -20.57 -4.25
CA ASN A 313 -23.15 -21.14 -3.13
C ASN A 313 -21.70 -21.58 -3.43
N LEU A 314 -21.18 -21.42 -4.66
CA LEU A 314 -19.82 -21.89 -4.99
C LEU A 314 -18.70 -20.85 -4.81
N ASN A 315 -19.01 -19.56 -4.59
CA ASN A 315 -18.00 -18.49 -4.76
C ASN A 315 -17.22 -18.11 -3.48
N GLU A 316 -17.78 -18.28 -2.28
CA GLU A 316 -17.13 -17.82 -1.04
C GLU A 316 -16.09 -18.82 -0.47
N GLY A 317 -16.22 -20.12 -0.74
CA GLY A 317 -15.19 -21.10 -0.38
C GLY A 317 -13.87 -20.87 -1.15
N HIS A 318 -13.96 -20.44 -2.41
CA HIS A 318 -12.79 -20.07 -3.22
C HIS A 318 -12.08 -18.82 -2.68
N GLU A 319 -12.80 -17.95 -1.96
CA GLU A 319 -12.23 -16.77 -1.31
C GLU A 319 -11.24 -17.16 -0.20
N LEU A 320 -11.52 -18.22 0.57
CA LEU A 320 -10.60 -18.73 1.60
C LEU A 320 -9.27 -19.19 1.00
N LEU A 321 -9.32 -20.03 -0.05
CA LEU A 321 -8.11 -20.50 -0.74
C LEU A 321 -7.36 -19.35 -1.41
N PHE A 322 -8.10 -18.38 -1.96
CA PHE A 322 -7.52 -17.19 -2.56
C PHE A 322 -6.67 -16.40 -1.57
N HIS A 323 -7.21 -16.04 -0.39
CA HIS A 323 -6.44 -15.30 0.61
C HIS A 323 -5.24 -16.10 1.13
N THR A 324 -5.36 -17.43 1.19
CA THR A 324 -4.28 -18.33 1.59
C THR A 324 -3.14 -18.31 0.57
N LYS A 325 -3.48 -18.39 -0.73
CA LYS A 325 -2.49 -18.26 -1.82
C LYS A 325 -1.85 -16.86 -1.85
N VAL A 326 -2.61 -15.80 -1.57
CA VAL A 326 -2.06 -14.43 -1.43
C VAL A 326 -1.09 -14.36 -0.25
N ASN A 327 -1.39 -15.01 0.88
CA ASN A 327 -0.45 -15.08 2.01
C ASN A 327 0.85 -15.80 1.61
N CYS A 328 0.76 -16.96 0.94
CA CYS A 328 1.95 -17.68 0.47
C CYS A 328 2.78 -16.83 -0.51
N LEU A 329 2.13 -16.10 -1.42
CA LEU A 329 2.82 -15.17 -2.32
C LEU A 329 3.46 -14.01 -1.53
N ALA A 330 2.77 -13.47 -0.54
CA ALA A 330 3.30 -12.40 0.30
C ALA A 330 4.53 -12.83 1.10
N ASP A 331 4.55 -14.08 1.57
CA ASP A 331 5.72 -14.66 2.24
C ASP A 331 6.89 -14.83 1.26
N TYR A 332 6.60 -15.36 0.06
CA TYR A 332 7.59 -15.49 -1.02
C TYR A 332 8.20 -14.14 -1.44
N LEU A 333 7.38 -13.10 -1.58
CA LEU A 333 7.82 -11.74 -1.94
C LEU A 333 8.40 -10.97 -0.75
N ASN A 334 8.42 -11.56 0.45
CA ASN A 334 8.82 -10.93 1.71
C ASN A 334 8.09 -9.59 1.95
N MET A 335 6.76 -9.61 1.90
CA MET A 335 5.86 -8.48 2.12
C MET A 335 5.04 -8.66 3.41
N PRO A 336 5.59 -8.35 4.60
CA PRO A 336 4.90 -8.50 5.88
C PRO A 336 3.52 -7.84 5.97
N PRO A 337 3.29 -6.62 5.45
CA PRO A 337 1.98 -5.97 5.52
C PRO A 337 0.89 -6.72 4.74
N LEU A 338 1.23 -7.25 3.56
CA LEU A 338 0.29 -8.04 2.75
C LEU A 338 -0.03 -9.38 3.42
N ARG A 339 1.00 -10.02 4.01
CA ARG A 339 0.85 -11.25 4.79
C ARG A 339 -0.12 -11.05 5.96
N GLN A 340 0.04 -9.96 6.71
CA GLN A 340 -0.84 -9.61 7.83
C GLN A 340 -2.28 -9.35 7.36
N LEU A 341 -2.47 -8.61 6.27
CA LEU A 341 -3.80 -8.36 5.72
C LEU A 341 -4.48 -9.65 5.25
N ALA A 342 -3.74 -10.54 4.59
CA ALA A 342 -4.26 -11.84 4.16
C ALA A 342 -4.73 -12.69 5.36
N ILE A 343 -3.94 -12.75 6.43
CA ILE A 343 -4.33 -13.42 7.70
C ILE A 343 -5.60 -12.79 8.27
N GLN A 344 -5.70 -11.46 8.29
CA GLN A 344 -6.89 -10.77 8.80
C GLN A 344 -8.15 -11.11 8.00
N LYS A 345 -8.05 -11.20 6.68
CA LYS A 345 -9.17 -11.57 5.80
C LYS A 345 -9.57 -13.04 6.00
N ILE A 346 -8.60 -13.95 6.10
CA ILE A 346 -8.85 -15.37 6.42
C ILE A 346 -9.59 -15.49 7.74
N LYS A 347 -9.07 -14.85 8.79
CA LYS A 347 -9.69 -14.86 10.13
C LYS A 347 -11.13 -14.34 10.08
N TRP A 348 -11.36 -13.22 9.40
CA TRP A 348 -12.70 -12.63 9.26
C TRP A 348 -13.67 -13.58 8.55
N LEU A 349 -13.24 -14.25 7.48
CA LEU A 349 -14.08 -15.21 6.76
C LEU A 349 -14.45 -16.42 7.62
N THR A 350 -13.49 -16.98 8.36
CA THR A 350 -13.75 -18.15 9.21
C THR A 350 -14.62 -17.82 10.42
N GLU A 351 -14.55 -16.60 10.95
CA GLU A 351 -15.39 -16.16 12.07
C GLU A 351 -16.83 -15.81 11.65
N GLN A 352 -17.03 -15.27 10.44
CA GLN A 352 -18.35 -14.79 10.00
C GLN A 352 -19.14 -15.80 9.15
N SER A 353 -18.44 -16.68 8.43
CA SER A 353 -19.04 -17.52 7.38
C SER A 353 -18.56 -18.98 7.43
N TRP A 354 -18.42 -19.56 8.63
CA TRP A 354 -17.91 -20.93 8.83
C TRP A 354 -18.61 -21.99 7.95
N GLU A 355 -19.94 -22.03 7.96
CA GLU A 355 -20.74 -23.00 7.19
C GLU A 355 -20.45 -22.98 5.68
N ILE A 356 -20.04 -21.81 5.16
CA ILE A 356 -19.79 -21.60 3.74
C ILE A 356 -18.37 -22.01 3.37
N VAL A 357 -17.39 -21.79 4.27
CA VAL A 357 -15.98 -22.13 4.04
C VAL A 357 -15.64 -23.57 4.41
N LYS A 358 -16.45 -24.21 5.28
CA LYS A 358 -16.27 -25.59 5.76
C LYS A 358 -15.92 -26.60 4.65
N PRO A 359 -16.59 -26.62 3.48
CA PRO A 359 -16.29 -27.60 2.43
C PRO A 359 -14.87 -27.49 1.85
N MET A 360 -14.28 -26.29 1.82
CA MET A 360 -12.95 -26.03 1.25
C MET A 360 -11.86 -25.93 2.34
N PHE A 361 -12.24 -26.11 3.60
CA PHE A 361 -11.33 -25.98 4.73
C PHE A 361 -10.22 -27.05 4.73
N LEU A 362 -10.51 -28.26 4.23
CA LEU A 362 -9.48 -29.28 4.08
C LEU A 362 -8.39 -28.90 3.07
N GLU A 363 -8.79 -28.36 1.93
CA GLU A 363 -7.85 -27.89 0.90
C GLU A 363 -7.05 -26.70 1.41
N PHE A 364 -7.67 -25.84 2.23
CA PHE A 364 -6.96 -24.79 2.97
C PHE A 364 -5.90 -25.38 3.91
N LEU A 365 -6.23 -26.39 4.72
CA LEU A 365 -5.26 -27.00 5.64
C LEU A 365 -4.11 -27.66 4.90
N ASP A 366 -4.39 -28.38 3.81
CA ASP A 366 -3.36 -28.99 2.99
C ASP A 366 -2.42 -27.92 2.41
N LEU A 367 -2.97 -26.83 1.87
CA LEU A 367 -2.18 -25.73 1.36
C LEU A 367 -1.33 -25.06 2.45
N VAL A 368 -1.89 -24.81 3.64
CA VAL A 368 -1.15 -24.23 4.76
C VAL A 368 -0.02 -25.16 5.21
N CYS A 369 -0.29 -26.45 5.41
CA CYS A 369 0.70 -27.44 5.83
C CYS A 369 1.83 -27.64 4.81
N ASN A 370 1.53 -27.49 3.52
CA ASN A 370 2.50 -27.61 2.44
C ASN A 370 3.17 -26.27 2.07
N SER A 371 2.66 -25.14 2.55
CA SER A 371 3.26 -23.83 2.31
C SER A 371 4.50 -23.60 3.17
N ALA A 372 5.54 -23.02 2.58
CA ALA A 372 6.73 -22.64 3.32
C ALA A 372 6.48 -21.31 4.05
N GLY A 373 6.68 -21.29 5.38
CA GLY A 373 7.24 -20.12 6.06
C GLY A 373 6.38 -19.34 7.05
N ASP A 374 5.05 -19.22 6.87
CA ASP A 374 4.24 -18.35 7.74
C ASP A 374 3.71 -19.05 9.00
N LYS A 375 4.50 -18.97 10.08
CA LYS A 375 4.12 -19.47 11.41
C LYS A 375 2.79 -18.92 11.92
N ASN A 376 2.44 -17.68 11.56
CA ASN A 376 1.18 -17.08 12.02
C ASN A 376 -0.02 -17.69 11.31
N LEU A 377 0.11 -18.00 10.02
CA LEU A 377 -0.92 -18.70 9.26
C LEU A 377 -1.13 -20.12 9.79
N HIS A 378 -0.05 -20.86 10.09
CA HIS A 378 -0.14 -22.17 10.72
C HIS A 378 -0.84 -22.11 12.09
N LEU A 379 -0.46 -21.14 12.94
CA LEU A 379 -1.09 -20.96 14.25
C LEU A 379 -2.58 -20.59 14.13
N LEU A 380 -2.94 -19.76 13.14
CA LEU A 380 -4.34 -19.42 12.87
C LEU A 380 -5.13 -20.66 12.43
N ALA A 381 -4.58 -21.46 11.50
CA ALA A 381 -5.20 -22.71 11.05
C ALA A 381 -5.43 -23.67 12.22
N VAL A 382 -4.43 -23.86 13.08
CA VAL A 382 -4.55 -24.69 14.29
C VAL A 382 -5.65 -24.20 15.22
N LYS A 383 -5.76 -22.88 15.43
CA LYS A 383 -6.80 -22.29 16.28
C LYS A 383 -8.20 -22.51 15.71
N ILE A 384 -8.38 -22.28 14.42
CA ILE A 384 -9.68 -22.49 13.75
C ILE A 384 -10.08 -23.97 13.82
N THR A 385 -9.14 -24.88 13.55
CA THR A 385 -9.39 -26.33 13.65
C THR A 385 -9.73 -26.75 15.08
N ALA A 386 -9.06 -26.20 16.09
CA ALA A 386 -9.35 -26.50 17.50
C ALA A 386 -10.72 -25.96 17.94
N GLN A 387 -11.15 -24.80 17.41
CA GLN A 387 -12.45 -24.18 17.71
C GLN A 387 -13.61 -24.95 17.08
N HIS A 388 -13.45 -25.43 15.85
CA HIS A 388 -14.47 -26.15 15.10
C HIS A 388 -14.21 -27.66 15.03
N LEU A 389 -13.49 -28.20 16.02
CA LEU A 389 -13.10 -29.61 16.00
C LEU A 389 -14.32 -30.53 15.99
N ASP A 390 -15.36 -30.18 16.74
CA ASP A 390 -16.60 -30.95 16.82
C ASP A 390 -17.26 -31.09 15.42
N ASP A 391 -17.26 -30.02 14.62
CA ASP A 391 -17.84 -30.00 13.27
C ASP A 391 -17.02 -30.77 12.22
N LEU A 392 -15.73 -30.97 12.48
CA LEU A 392 -14.75 -31.57 11.56
C LEU A 392 -14.50 -33.06 11.86
N VAL A 393 -14.77 -33.52 13.08
CA VAL A 393 -14.57 -34.92 13.49
C VAL A 393 -15.69 -35.83 13.01
N GLU A 394 -16.94 -35.35 12.97
CA GLU A 394 -18.10 -36.16 12.57
C GLU A 394 -18.00 -36.82 11.18
N PRO A 395 -17.42 -36.18 10.13
CA PRO A 395 -17.46 -36.77 8.79
C PRO A 395 -16.22 -37.60 8.41
N ASN A 396 -15.43 -38.12 9.37
CA ASN A 396 -14.15 -38.82 9.13
C ASN A 396 -13.20 -38.06 8.17
N ILE A 397 -13.33 -36.73 8.15
CA ILE A 397 -12.66 -35.83 7.21
C ILE A 397 -11.13 -35.96 7.31
N PHE A 398 -10.63 -36.21 8.51
CA PHE A 398 -9.20 -36.32 8.76
C PHE A 398 -8.58 -37.66 8.34
N GLU A 399 -9.37 -38.74 8.19
CA GLU A 399 -8.88 -40.03 7.71
C GLU A 399 -8.45 -39.96 6.23
N ALA A 400 -9.07 -39.06 5.46
CA ALA A 400 -8.74 -38.82 4.05
C ALA A 400 -7.61 -37.78 3.86
N SER A 401 -7.19 -37.08 4.92
CA SER A 401 -6.26 -35.96 4.84
C SER A 401 -4.80 -36.38 5.06
N GLN A 402 -3.87 -35.94 4.20
CA GLN A 402 -2.42 -36.20 4.34
C GLN A 402 -1.72 -35.21 5.27
N LEU A 403 -2.39 -34.77 6.35
CA LEU A 403 -1.84 -33.74 7.23
C LEU A 403 -0.67 -34.27 8.07
N PRO A 404 0.38 -33.46 8.33
CA PRO A 404 1.53 -33.90 9.11
C PRO A 404 1.15 -34.25 10.57
N PRO A 405 1.75 -35.30 11.17
CA PRO A 405 1.52 -35.64 12.58
C PRO A 405 1.80 -34.49 13.57
N SER A 406 2.74 -33.61 13.24
CA SER A 406 3.05 -32.41 14.03
C SER A 406 1.89 -31.41 14.10
N PHE A 407 1.09 -31.30 13.02
CA PHE A 407 -0.09 -30.44 12.99
C PHE A 407 -1.16 -30.94 13.96
N PHE A 408 -1.45 -32.25 13.94
CA PHE A 408 -2.39 -32.86 14.89
C PHE A 408 -1.96 -32.68 16.35
N ALA A 409 -0.66 -32.83 16.63
CA ALA A 409 -0.13 -32.57 17.97
C ALA A 409 -0.35 -31.12 18.42
N MET A 410 -0.20 -30.14 17.51
CA MET A 410 -0.49 -28.73 17.80
C MET A 410 -1.97 -28.48 18.04
N VAL A 411 -2.86 -29.06 17.22
CA VAL A 411 -4.33 -28.96 17.41
C VAL A 411 -4.73 -29.53 18.76
N LEU A 412 -4.26 -30.73 19.13
CA LEU A 412 -4.55 -31.34 20.43
C LEU A 412 -4.08 -30.46 21.59
N ARG A 413 -2.92 -29.82 21.47
CA ARG A 413 -2.40 -28.90 22.49
C ARG A 413 -3.27 -27.65 22.62
N GLU A 414 -3.70 -27.07 21.50
CA GLU A 414 -4.55 -25.89 21.49
C GLU A 414 -5.95 -26.23 22.04
N SER A 415 -6.55 -27.35 21.61
CA SER A 415 -7.82 -27.85 22.17
C SER A 415 -7.71 -28.11 23.67
N ALA A 416 -6.61 -28.69 24.15
CA ALA A 416 -6.38 -28.86 25.59
C ALA A 416 -6.30 -27.51 26.34
N SER A 417 -5.69 -26.50 25.75
CA SER A 417 -5.64 -25.13 26.29
C SER A 417 -7.04 -24.52 26.38
N VAL A 418 -7.85 -24.64 25.31
CA VAL A 418 -9.25 -24.18 25.28
C VAL A 418 -10.08 -24.86 26.37
N VAL A 419 -9.93 -26.18 26.52
CA VAL A 419 -10.63 -26.95 27.57
C VAL A 419 -10.19 -26.54 28.97
N GLN A 420 -8.90 -26.25 29.19
CA GLN A 420 -8.41 -25.73 30.48
C GLN A 420 -8.97 -24.35 30.79
N GLY A 421 -9.06 -23.46 29.79
CA GLY A 421 -9.71 -22.15 29.91
C GLY A 421 -11.17 -22.30 30.33
N LEU A 422 -11.96 -23.07 29.57
CA LEU A 422 -13.36 -23.34 29.88
C LEU A 422 -13.55 -23.97 31.26
N LYS A 423 -12.67 -24.90 31.67
CA LYS A 423 -12.70 -25.48 33.02
C LYS A 423 -12.50 -24.41 34.09
N SER A 424 -11.62 -23.45 33.85
CA SER A 424 -11.37 -22.33 34.76
C SER A 424 -12.60 -21.43 34.89
N ASP A 425 -13.23 -21.08 33.76
CA ASP A 425 -14.44 -20.27 33.73
C ASP A 425 -15.62 -20.97 34.41
N VAL A 426 -15.80 -22.26 34.16
CA VAL A 426 -16.81 -23.09 34.83
C VAL A 426 -16.54 -23.16 36.33
N MET A 427 -15.29 -23.37 36.77
CA MET A 427 -14.95 -23.35 38.19
C MET A 427 -15.25 -21.99 38.83
N TRP A 428 -14.95 -20.88 38.14
CA TRP A 428 -15.24 -19.54 38.62
C TRP A 428 -16.75 -19.29 38.72
N ALA A 429 -17.52 -19.70 37.72
CA ALA A 429 -18.98 -19.63 37.72
C ALA A 429 -19.61 -20.48 38.83
N MET A 430 -19.09 -21.70 39.07
CA MET A 430 -19.52 -22.57 40.16
C MET A 430 -19.21 -21.95 41.54
N ALA A 431 -18.02 -21.34 41.70
CA ALA A 431 -17.67 -20.62 42.93
C ALA A 431 -18.59 -19.40 43.15
N GLY A 432 -18.93 -18.66 42.08
CA GLY A 432 -19.91 -17.58 42.11
C GLY A 432 -21.30 -18.05 42.55
N LYS A 433 -21.79 -19.15 41.97
CA LYS A 433 -23.06 -19.79 42.36
C LYS A 433 -23.06 -20.20 43.82
N ARG A 434 -21.97 -20.80 44.32
CA ARG A 434 -21.83 -21.19 45.73
C ARG A 434 -21.91 -19.98 46.67
N ARG A 435 -21.18 -18.90 46.37
CA ARG A 435 -21.24 -17.65 47.14
C ARG A 435 -22.64 -17.04 47.15
N PHE A 436 -23.36 -17.12 46.04
CA PHE A 436 -24.75 -16.65 45.97
C PHE A 436 -25.69 -17.51 46.83
N GLN A 437 -25.55 -18.84 46.77
CA GLN A 437 -26.30 -19.77 47.61
C GLN A 437 -26.03 -19.57 49.10
N GLU A 438 -24.78 -19.34 49.50
CA GLU A 438 -24.43 -19.03 50.89
C GLU A 438 -25.10 -17.74 51.38
N ARG A 439 -25.16 -16.69 50.54
CA ARG A 439 -25.86 -15.44 50.88
C ARG A 439 -27.37 -15.64 50.97
N LEU A 440 -27.97 -16.43 50.08
CA LEU A 440 -29.39 -16.80 50.16
C LEU A 440 -29.69 -17.50 51.48
N GLN A 441 -28.87 -18.50 51.86
CA GLN A 441 -29.04 -19.19 53.14
C GLN A 441 -28.90 -18.25 54.35
N GLN A 442 -27.98 -17.28 54.30
CA GLN A 442 -27.86 -16.27 55.36
C GLN A 442 -29.11 -15.38 55.47
N VAL A 443 -29.72 -15.02 54.33
CA VAL A 443 -30.98 -14.28 54.31
C VAL A 443 -32.13 -15.13 54.83
N ASP A 444 -32.22 -16.41 54.47
CA ASP A 444 -33.22 -17.34 54.99
C ASP A 444 -33.08 -17.56 56.50
N ASP A 445 -31.86 -17.73 57.00
CA ASP A 445 -31.54 -17.82 58.43
C ASP A 445 -31.99 -16.54 59.18
N LEU A 446 -31.80 -15.36 58.58
CA LEU A 446 -32.28 -14.08 59.12
C LEU A 446 -33.80 -13.97 59.12
N VAL A 447 -34.45 -14.37 58.02
CA VAL A 447 -35.92 -14.39 57.94
C VAL A 447 -36.47 -15.32 59.01
N ALA A 448 -35.93 -16.54 59.14
CA ALA A 448 -36.30 -17.49 60.19
C ALA A 448 -36.04 -16.92 61.61
N TYR A 449 -34.92 -16.24 61.82
CA TYR A 449 -34.60 -15.57 63.08
C TYR A 449 -35.61 -14.44 63.40
N SER A 450 -35.99 -13.63 62.41
CA SER A 450 -36.99 -12.57 62.57
C SER A 450 -38.39 -13.12 62.87
N GLN A 451 -38.73 -14.28 62.30
CA GLN A 451 -39.99 -14.98 62.58
C GLN A 451 -40.02 -15.54 64.01
N LYS A 452 -38.88 -16.05 64.51
CA LYS A 452 -38.72 -16.53 65.90
C LYS A 452 -38.66 -15.39 66.91
N ARG A 453 -37.96 -14.29 66.62
CA ARG A 453 -37.86 -13.09 67.47
C ARG A 453 -38.67 -11.94 66.86
N ARG A 454 -39.98 -11.92 67.13
CA ARG A 454 -40.92 -10.92 66.61
C ARG A 454 -40.71 -9.48 67.13
N LYS A 455 -39.76 -9.22 68.04
CA LYS A 455 -39.61 -7.92 68.73
C LYS A 455 -38.13 -7.52 68.89
N CYS A 456 -37.83 -6.24 68.67
CA CYS A 456 -36.53 -5.62 68.88
C CYS A 456 -36.18 -5.56 70.38
N LEU A 457 -34.95 -5.95 70.76
CA LEU A 457 -34.46 -5.89 72.16
C LEU A 457 -34.42 -4.47 72.74
N GLY A 458 -34.29 -3.43 71.89
CA GLY A 458 -34.16 -2.05 72.34
C GLY A 458 -35.48 -1.28 72.47
N CYS A 459 -36.53 -1.68 71.75
CA CYS A 459 -37.81 -0.94 71.73
C CYS A 459 -39.06 -1.83 71.67
N SER A 460 -38.91 -3.15 71.71
CA SER A 460 -39.99 -4.15 71.67
C SER A 460 -40.89 -4.13 70.42
N GLN A 461 -40.56 -3.35 69.39
CA GLN A 461 -41.30 -3.26 68.12
C GLN A 461 -40.88 -4.32 67.11
N ARG A 462 -41.75 -4.61 66.13
CA ARG A 462 -41.52 -5.67 65.13
C ARG A 462 -40.34 -5.36 64.22
N LEU A 463 -39.48 -6.36 63.98
CA LEU A 463 -38.39 -6.25 62.99
C LEU A 463 -39.02 -6.25 61.58
N SER A 464 -38.66 -5.29 60.75
CA SER A 464 -39.41 -5.03 59.49
C SER A 464 -38.54 -4.70 58.29
N SER A 465 -37.25 -4.38 58.44
CA SER A 465 -36.38 -4.02 57.32
C SER A 465 -35.10 -4.86 57.28
N LEU A 466 -34.78 -5.35 56.07
CA LEU A 466 -33.53 -6.04 55.75
C LEU A 466 -32.55 -5.01 55.16
N GLY A 467 -31.34 -4.96 55.69
CA GLY A 467 -30.26 -4.11 55.17
C GLY A 467 -28.97 -4.92 55.00
N TYR A 468 -27.93 -4.27 54.44
CA TYR A 468 -26.60 -4.86 54.31
C TYR A 468 -25.57 -3.94 54.93
N LYS A 469 -24.61 -4.52 55.66
CA LYS A 469 -23.41 -3.83 56.17
C LYS A 469 -22.20 -4.69 55.87
N ASP A 470 -21.22 -4.16 55.16
CA ASP A 470 -20.00 -4.88 54.75
C ASP A 470 -20.30 -6.24 54.08
N ARG A 471 -21.35 -6.27 53.25
CA ARG A 471 -21.87 -7.46 52.55
C ARG A 471 -22.50 -8.54 53.45
N ILE A 472 -22.66 -8.28 54.74
CA ILE A 472 -23.39 -9.14 55.68
C ILE A 472 -24.83 -8.64 55.78
N PRO A 473 -25.85 -9.50 55.55
CA PRO A 473 -27.23 -9.10 55.73
C PRO A 473 -27.52 -8.87 57.22
N ILE A 474 -28.22 -7.77 57.53
CA ILE A 474 -28.59 -7.37 58.89
C ILE A 474 -30.07 -7.03 58.96
N LEU A 475 -30.71 -7.37 60.08
CA LEU A 475 -32.07 -6.94 60.36
C LEU A 475 -32.03 -5.59 61.05
N LYS A 476 -32.76 -4.60 60.53
CA LYS A 476 -32.94 -3.29 61.17
C LYS A 476 -34.33 -3.20 61.76
N CYS A 477 -34.42 -2.61 62.96
CA CYS A 477 -35.72 -2.25 63.52
C CYS A 477 -36.25 -1.00 62.84
N GLY A 478 -37.45 -1.05 62.25
CA GLY A 478 -38.05 0.11 61.57
C GLY A 478 -38.37 1.29 62.49
N HIS A 479 -38.41 1.10 63.81
CA HIS A 479 -38.74 2.15 64.78
C HIS A 479 -37.51 2.82 65.40
N CYS A 480 -36.46 2.07 65.75
CA CYS A 480 -35.28 2.63 66.43
C CYS A 480 -33.99 2.54 65.62
N SER A 481 -34.07 2.03 64.38
CA SER A 481 -32.96 1.86 63.45
C SER A 481 -31.76 1.03 63.96
N ARG A 482 -31.90 0.34 65.11
CA ARG A 482 -30.86 -0.55 65.64
C ARG A 482 -30.67 -1.76 64.73
N GLU A 483 -29.40 -2.12 64.55
CA GLU A 483 -28.94 -3.24 63.74
C GLU A 483 -28.89 -4.52 64.59
N HIS A 484 -29.42 -5.62 64.05
CA HIS A 484 -29.45 -6.93 64.69
C HIS A 484 -28.78 -7.96 63.76
N LEU A 485 -27.66 -8.50 64.21
CA LEU A 485 -26.96 -9.61 63.56
C LEU A 485 -27.60 -10.95 63.97
N THR A 486 -27.52 -11.97 63.10
CA THR A 486 -27.84 -13.35 63.50
C THR A 486 -26.88 -13.79 64.61
N PRO A 487 -27.35 -14.54 65.62
CA PRO A 487 -26.46 -15.25 66.53
C PRO A 487 -25.98 -16.54 65.85
N LYS A 488 -24.79 -16.49 65.26
CA LYS A 488 -23.91 -17.66 65.14
C LYS A 488 -22.52 -17.20 65.58
N ASP A 489 -22.17 -17.54 66.82
CA ASP A 489 -20.78 -17.69 67.22
C ASP A 489 -20.05 -18.54 66.17
N THR A 490 -18.80 -18.17 65.86
CA THR A 490 -17.90 -18.72 64.82
C THR A 490 -18.06 -18.16 63.41
N ILE A 491 -17.60 -16.92 63.21
CA ILE A 491 -16.85 -16.60 61.99
C ILE A 491 -15.52 -17.34 62.13
N PRO A 492 -15.14 -18.33 61.28
CA PRO A 492 -13.74 -18.70 61.20
C PRO A 492 -13.02 -17.49 60.62
N SER A 493 -12.01 -17.00 61.33
CA SER A 493 -11.07 -16.03 60.76
C SER A 493 -10.42 -16.66 59.53
N THR A 494 -10.96 -16.39 58.34
CA THR A 494 -10.22 -16.61 57.11
C THR A 494 -9.26 -15.45 56.92
N THR A 495 -8.19 -15.46 57.72
CA THR A 495 -6.87 -15.08 57.20
C THR A 495 -6.48 -16.13 56.16
N ALA A 496 -7.05 -16.01 54.97
CA ALA A 496 -6.54 -16.65 53.77
C ALA A 496 -6.06 -15.50 52.90
N THR A 497 -4.76 -15.30 52.95
CA THR A 497 -3.93 -14.47 52.08
C THR A 497 -4.56 -14.29 50.72
N GLU A 498 -4.99 -13.07 50.42
CA GLU A 498 -5.21 -12.60 49.05
C GLU A 498 -3.89 -12.73 48.30
N VAL A 499 -3.69 -13.84 47.61
CA VAL A 499 -2.83 -13.87 46.43
C VAL A 499 -3.75 -13.61 45.25
N VAL A 500 -3.96 -12.33 44.99
CA VAL A 500 -4.37 -11.84 43.68
C VAL A 500 -3.22 -12.19 42.73
N PRO A 501 -3.41 -12.99 41.68
CA PRO A 501 -2.46 -12.98 40.58
C PRO A 501 -2.71 -11.67 39.84
N THR A 502 -1.89 -10.67 40.12
CA THR A 502 -1.70 -9.52 39.24
C THR A 502 -1.14 -10.04 37.93
N LEU A 503 -2.00 -10.23 36.92
CA LEU A 503 -1.57 -10.23 35.54
C LEU A 503 -1.16 -8.79 35.22
N ALA A 504 0.10 -8.65 34.85
CA ALA A 504 0.67 -7.43 34.34
C ALA A 504 -0.14 -6.95 33.13
N ASP A 505 -0.55 -5.69 33.17
CA ASP A 505 -0.89 -4.92 31.98
C ASP A 505 0.41 -4.70 31.20
N ASP A 506 0.58 -5.42 30.10
CA ASP A 506 1.57 -5.12 29.07
C ASP A 506 1.07 -3.93 28.24
N ASN A 507 1.89 -2.87 28.21
CA ASN A 507 1.94 -1.85 27.18
C ASN A 507 2.67 -2.38 25.94
#